data_AF-A0A920MT38-F1
#
_entry.id   AF-A0A920MT38-F1
#
_cell.length_a   1.000
_cell.length_b   1.000
_cell.length_c   1.000
_cell.angle_alpha   90.00
_cell.angle_beta   90.00
_cell.angle_gamma   90.00
#
_symmetry.space_group_name_H-M   'P 1'
#
loop_
_entity.id
_entity.type
_entity.pdbx_description
1 polymer ?
#
loop_
_entity_poly.entity_id
_entity_poly.type
_entity_poly.pdbx_seq_one_letter_code
_entity_poly.pdbx_strand_id
1 'polypeptide(L)'
;MKSLKQKISNESGAILMSSTMGIFILLSIFAFYLARFASTENQTGGYYALDIKARNLALTGIEHGLHVYASSKSTESFTKKFNNGNYTVSFDDEKDEVGDQLSKIQYTMITSKAKISDTERKVRLLISTFPEAFSFSFYGNNINNQVFAEQGSSISGDMFFNGSVQENSIAIDGTTYNGSGSVGELLEYLQPFQN
;
A
#
# COMPACT_ATOMS: atom_id res chain seq x y z
N MET A 1 51.80 -64.82 34.32
CA MET A 1 51.39 -64.23 33.01
C MET A 1 49.87 -64.20 32.75
N LYS A 2 49.07 -65.19 33.19
CA LYS A 2 47.60 -65.19 32.99
C LYS A 2 46.85 -64.03 33.68
N SER A 3 47.23 -63.61 34.89
CA SER A 3 46.52 -62.54 35.62
C SER A 3 46.75 -61.14 35.05
N LEU A 4 47.94 -60.84 34.51
CA LEU A 4 48.23 -59.58 33.80
C LEU A 4 47.41 -59.44 32.51
N LYS A 5 47.24 -60.53 31.75
CA LYS A 5 46.45 -60.54 30.52
C LYS A 5 44.95 -60.31 30.77
N GLN A 6 44.43 -60.81 31.90
CA GLN A 6 43.04 -60.62 32.34
C GLN A 6 42.78 -59.22 32.92
N LYS A 7 43.80 -58.58 33.51
CA LYS A 7 43.72 -57.20 34.01
C LYS A 7 43.67 -56.19 32.85
N ILE A 8 44.49 -56.40 31.82
CA ILE A 8 44.51 -55.57 30.60
C ILE A 8 43.20 -55.69 29.80
N SER A 9 42.59 -56.88 29.70
CA SER A 9 41.30 -57.03 29.00
C SER A 9 40.13 -56.32 29.71
N ASN A 10 40.15 -56.29 31.05
CA ASN A 10 39.16 -55.54 31.83
C ASN A 10 39.37 -54.01 31.73
N GLU A 11 40.62 -53.54 31.71
CA GLU A 11 40.93 -52.13 31.49
C GLU A 11 40.54 -51.66 30.08
N SER A 12 40.76 -52.47 29.03
CA SER A 12 40.28 -52.14 27.68
C SER A 12 38.76 -52.00 27.60
N GLY A 13 37.99 -52.84 28.29
CA GLY A 13 36.53 -52.71 28.38
C GLY A 13 36.07 -51.44 29.11
N ALA A 14 36.76 -51.08 30.20
CA ALA A 14 36.51 -49.84 30.94
C ALA A 14 36.87 -48.58 30.14
N ILE A 15 37.97 -48.59 29.38
CA ILE A 15 38.36 -47.51 28.46
C ILE A 15 37.34 -47.35 27.34
N LEU A 16 36.82 -48.46 26.80
CA LEU A 16 35.82 -48.43 25.74
C LEU A 16 34.49 -47.85 26.24
N MET A 17 34.04 -48.25 27.44
CA MET A 17 32.86 -47.65 28.10
C MET A 17 33.06 -46.17 28.45
N SER A 18 34.26 -45.78 28.90
CA SER A 18 34.59 -44.38 29.16
C SER A 18 34.60 -43.54 27.88
N SER A 19 35.12 -44.07 26.77
CA SER A 19 35.13 -43.40 25.47
C SER A 19 33.72 -43.26 24.89
N THR A 20 32.88 -44.30 24.96
CA THR A 20 31.49 -44.20 24.49
C THR A 20 30.70 -43.23 25.34
N MET A 21 30.88 -43.23 26.66
CA MET A 21 30.27 -42.25 27.56
C MET A 21 30.74 -40.81 27.23
N GLY A 22 32.02 -40.60 26.97
CA GLY A 22 32.56 -39.31 26.55
C GLY A 22 31.97 -38.80 25.22
N ILE A 23 31.83 -39.69 24.23
CA ILE A 23 31.18 -39.38 22.95
C ILE A 23 29.69 -39.06 23.15
N PHE A 24 28.98 -39.82 23.99
CA PHE A 24 27.59 -39.56 24.31
C PHE A 24 27.39 -38.20 24.98
N ILE A 25 28.28 -37.82 25.90
CA ILE A 25 28.24 -36.51 26.55
C ILE A 25 28.45 -35.39 25.52
N LEU A 26 29.46 -35.53 24.65
CA LEU A 26 29.71 -34.57 23.58
C LEU A 26 28.52 -34.43 22.64
N LEU A 27 27.96 -35.54 22.16
CA LEU A 27 26.79 -35.53 21.29
C LEU A 27 25.57 -34.90 21.98
N SER A 28 25.37 -35.17 23.27
CA SER A 28 24.28 -34.57 24.05
C SER A 28 24.42 -33.04 24.14
N ILE A 29 25.64 -32.54 24.36
CA ILE A 29 25.92 -31.10 24.39
C ILE A 29 25.64 -30.48 23.01
N PHE A 30 26.16 -31.08 21.94
CA PHE A 30 25.90 -30.59 20.58
C PHE A 30 24.41 -30.61 20.22
N ALA A 31 23.69 -31.68 20.58
CA ALA A 31 22.26 -31.79 20.34
C ALA A 31 21.48 -30.70 21.07
N PHE A 32 21.83 -30.38 22.32
CA PHE A 32 21.21 -29.27 23.05
C PHE A 32 21.44 -27.92 22.38
N TYR A 33 22.67 -27.64 21.93
CA TYR A 33 22.98 -26.40 21.21
C TYR A 33 22.25 -26.31 19.87
N LEU A 34 22.16 -27.40 19.11
CA LEU A 34 21.42 -27.45 17.85
C LEU A 34 19.92 -27.23 18.07
N ALA A 35 19.33 -27.86 19.09
CA ALA A 35 17.92 -27.66 19.42
C ALA A 35 17.63 -26.20 19.77
N ARG A 36 18.52 -25.55 20.54
CA ARG A 36 18.40 -24.12 20.85
C ARG A 36 18.52 -23.26 19.60
N PHE A 37 19.52 -23.51 18.76
CA PHE A 37 19.72 -22.79 17.51
C PHE A 37 18.51 -22.90 16.59
N ALA A 38 18.00 -24.11 16.35
CA ALA A 38 16.83 -24.36 15.52
C ALA A 38 15.56 -23.69 16.08
N SER A 39 15.39 -23.68 17.40
CA SER A 39 14.26 -22.99 18.03
C SER A 39 14.31 -21.48 17.81
N THR A 40 15.48 -20.87 18.00
CA THR A 40 15.67 -19.43 17.75
C THR A 40 15.47 -19.08 16.28
N GLU A 41 16.04 -19.85 15.36
CA GLU A 41 15.89 -19.63 13.91
C GLU A 41 14.41 -19.70 13.48
N ASN A 42 13.66 -20.69 13.97
CA ASN A 42 12.23 -20.80 13.68
C ASN A 42 11.42 -19.60 14.19
N GLN A 43 11.70 -19.12 15.40
CA GLN A 43 11.03 -17.92 15.93
C GLN A 43 11.36 -16.69 15.08
N THR A 44 12.64 -16.48 14.79
CA THR A 44 13.11 -15.36 13.96
C THR A 44 12.50 -15.42 12.55
N GLY A 45 12.51 -16.57 11.90
CA GLY A 45 11.89 -16.78 10.58
C GLY A 45 10.37 -16.55 10.61
N GLY A 46 9.70 -16.96 11.68
CA GLY A 46 8.29 -16.69 11.92
C GLY A 46 7.98 -15.19 11.99
N TYR A 47 8.78 -14.42 12.72
CA TYR A 47 8.63 -12.96 12.78
C TYR A 47 8.86 -12.29 11.43
N TYR A 48 9.85 -12.71 10.64
CA TYR A 48 10.04 -12.19 9.29
C TYR A 48 8.83 -12.47 8.38
N ALA A 49 8.25 -13.68 8.46
CA ALA A 49 7.06 -14.01 7.69
C ALA A 49 5.84 -13.18 8.12
N LEU A 50 5.65 -12.95 9.43
CA LEU A 50 4.61 -12.06 9.93
C LEU A 50 4.82 -10.62 9.47
N ASP A 51 6.07 -10.17 9.39
CA ASP A 51 6.42 -8.84 8.93
C ASP A 51 6.01 -8.57 7.49
N ILE A 52 6.34 -9.51 6.60
CA ILE A 52 5.96 -9.45 5.19
C ILE A 52 4.43 -9.46 5.06
N LYS A 53 3.74 -10.32 5.83
CA LYS A 53 2.27 -10.37 5.83
C LYS A 53 1.65 -9.04 6.29
N ALA A 54 2.17 -8.43 7.37
CA ALA A 54 1.68 -7.16 7.87
C ALA A 54 1.94 -6.02 6.86
N ARG A 55 3.09 -6.02 6.16
CA ARG A 55 3.39 -5.05 5.10
C ARG A 55 2.45 -5.21 3.91
N ASN A 56 2.22 -6.45 3.45
CA ASN A 56 1.28 -6.71 2.36
C ASN A 56 -0.15 -6.32 2.74
N LEU A 57 -0.56 -6.56 3.99
CA LEU A 57 -1.86 -6.12 4.48
C LEU A 57 -2.00 -4.60 4.49
N ALA A 58 -0.95 -3.86 4.85
CA ALA A 58 -0.94 -2.40 4.75
C ALA A 58 -1.02 -1.93 3.28
N LEU A 59 -0.38 -2.63 2.34
CA LEU A 59 -0.50 -2.34 0.91
C LEU A 59 -1.93 -2.56 0.40
N THR A 60 -2.58 -3.66 0.78
CA THR A 60 -4.00 -3.90 0.48
C THR A 60 -4.89 -2.80 1.05
N GLY A 61 -4.57 -2.31 2.25
CA GLY A 61 -5.29 -1.18 2.84
C GLY A 61 -5.09 0.12 2.05
N ILE A 62 -3.88 0.40 1.55
CA ILE A 62 -3.63 1.53 0.65
C ILE A 62 -4.44 1.40 -0.65
N GLU A 63 -4.42 0.23 -1.31
CA GLU A 63 -5.16 0.01 -2.56
C GLU A 63 -6.66 0.23 -2.36
N HIS A 64 -7.23 -0.32 -1.29
CA HIS A 64 -8.64 -0.11 -0.97
C HIS A 64 -8.94 1.35 -0.64
N GLY A 65 -8.06 2.02 0.10
CA GLY A 65 -8.18 3.43 0.42
C GLY A 65 -8.14 4.33 -0.83
N LEU A 66 -7.23 4.04 -1.77
CA LEU A 66 -7.17 4.73 -3.07
C LEU A 66 -8.44 4.52 -3.88
N HIS A 67 -8.98 3.30 -3.89
CA HIS A 67 -10.23 3.01 -4.60
C HIS A 67 -11.43 3.78 -4.04
N VAL A 68 -11.56 3.82 -2.71
CA VAL A 68 -12.60 4.62 -2.04
C VAL A 68 -12.41 6.10 -2.36
N TYR A 69 -11.18 6.62 -2.24
CA TYR A 69 -10.88 8.01 -2.53
C TYR A 69 -11.14 8.38 -4.00
N ALA A 70 -10.77 7.53 -4.95
CA ALA A 70 -11.03 7.77 -6.37
C ALA A 70 -12.54 7.84 -6.67
N SER A 71 -13.33 6.99 -6.02
CA SER A 71 -14.76 6.86 -6.30
C SER A 71 -15.62 7.95 -5.66
N SER A 72 -15.27 8.41 -4.46
CA SER A 72 -16.12 9.33 -3.67
C SER A 72 -15.39 10.57 -3.14
N LYS A 73 -14.07 10.67 -3.33
CA LYS A 73 -13.20 11.69 -2.72
C LYS A 73 -13.32 11.77 -1.19
N SER A 74 -13.87 10.73 -0.56
CA SER A 74 -14.03 10.68 0.89
C SER A 74 -12.67 10.54 1.58
N THR A 75 -12.45 11.38 2.59
CA THR A 75 -11.29 11.35 3.49
C THR A 75 -11.63 10.72 4.85
N GLU A 76 -12.79 10.07 4.96
CA GLU A 76 -13.18 9.40 6.19
C GLU A 76 -12.26 8.20 6.48
N SER A 77 -11.76 8.15 7.71
CA SER A 77 -10.94 7.03 8.16
C SER A 77 -11.80 5.78 8.40
N PHE A 78 -11.29 4.61 8.01
CA PHE A 78 -12.01 3.36 8.19
C PHE A 78 -11.07 2.21 8.57
N THR A 79 -11.62 1.20 9.23
CA THR A 79 -10.89 -0.01 9.63
C THR A 79 -11.60 -1.25 9.11
N LYS A 80 -10.83 -2.18 8.54
CA LYS A 80 -11.33 -3.47 8.03
C LYS A 80 -10.44 -4.60 8.50
N LYS A 81 -10.98 -5.82 8.43
CA LYS A 81 -10.27 -7.06 8.74
C LYS A 81 -10.02 -7.83 7.46
N PHE A 82 -8.82 -8.37 7.31
CA PHE A 82 -8.47 -9.27 6.22
C PHE A 82 -7.37 -10.23 6.67
N ASN A 83 -7.54 -11.51 6.38
CA ASN A 83 -6.58 -12.58 6.67
C ASN A 83 -6.00 -12.55 8.10
N ASN A 84 -6.89 -12.53 9.10
CA ASN A 84 -6.57 -12.50 10.54
C ASN A 84 -5.82 -11.26 11.03
N GLY A 85 -5.68 -10.24 10.17
CA GLY A 85 -5.18 -8.92 10.52
C GLY A 85 -6.25 -7.86 10.41
N ASN A 86 -5.95 -6.71 10.99
CA ASN A 86 -6.74 -5.50 10.83
C ASN A 86 -5.88 -4.45 10.14
N TYR A 87 -6.47 -3.69 9.23
CA TYR A 87 -5.86 -2.47 8.71
C TYR A 87 -6.80 -1.28 8.88
N THR A 88 -6.21 -0.13 9.15
CA THR A 88 -6.87 1.16 9.29
C THR A 88 -6.31 2.09 8.22
N VAL A 89 -7.20 2.66 7.41
CA VAL A 89 -6.88 3.70 6.45
C VAL A 89 -7.30 5.03 7.05
N SER A 90 -6.42 6.02 6.98
CA SER A 90 -6.68 7.39 7.39
C SER A 90 -6.14 8.37 6.35
N PHE A 91 -6.75 9.54 6.29
CA PHE A 91 -6.37 10.63 5.40
C PHE A 91 -5.99 11.84 6.25
N ASP A 92 -4.96 12.56 5.82
CA ASP A 92 -4.52 13.80 6.46
C ASP A 92 -4.23 14.82 5.35
N ASP A 93 -5.00 15.91 5.34
CA ASP A 93 -4.90 16.98 4.34
C ASP A 93 -3.98 18.12 4.81
N GLU A 94 -3.49 18.06 6.04
CA GLU A 94 -2.72 19.14 6.65
C GLU A 94 -1.30 18.73 6.99
N LYS A 95 -1.07 17.49 7.41
CA LYS A 95 0.20 17.06 8.00
C LYS A 95 0.83 15.87 7.30
N ASP A 96 2.15 15.84 7.33
CA ASP A 96 2.97 14.72 6.86
C ASP A 96 3.19 13.67 7.95
N GLU A 97 4.08 12.70 7.68
CA GLU A 97 4.36 11.62 8.61
C GLU A 97 5.11 12.02 9.89
N VAL A 98 5.75 13.19 9.92
CA VAL A 98 6.44 13.74 11.10
C VAL A 98 5.59 14.77 11.83
N GLY A 99 4.44 15.15 11.26
CA GLY A 99 3.49 16.10 11.83
C GLY A 99 3.72 17.54 11.35
N ASP A 100 4.63 17.74 10.40
CA ASP A 100 4.85 19.02 9.74
C ASP A 100 3.77 19.26 8.69
N GLN A 101 3.55 20.53 8.33
CA GLN A 101 2.51 20.88 7.38
C GLN A 101 2.85 20.36 5.98
N LEU A 102 1.88 19.78 5.28
CA LEU A 102 2.07 19.28 3.92
C LEU A 102 2.60 20.40 3.01
N SER A 103 3.63 20.05 2.23
CA SER A 103 4.35 21.00 1.38
C SER A 103 3.47 21.75 0.37
N LYS A 104 2.31 21.20 0.01
CA LYS A 104 1.29 21.87 -0.81
C LYS A 104 -0.12 21.51 -0.36
N ILE A 105 -1.00 22.49 -0.42
CA ILE A 105 -2.45 22.38 -0.12
C ILE A 105 -3.23 21.43 -1.06
N GLN A 106 -2.63 21.02 -2.17
CA GLN A 106 -3.24 20.18 -3.20
C GLN A 106 -2.86 18.70 -3.10
N TYR A 107 -2.28 18.31 -1.96
CA TYR A 107 -1.98 16.93 -1.64
C TYR A 107 -2.72 16.52 -0.37
N THR A 108 -3.13 15.26 -0.34
CA THR A 108 -3.58 14.58 0.87
C THR A 108 -2.69 13.37 1.10
N MET A 109 -2.35 13.11 2.37
CA MET A 109 -1.60 11.94 2.77
C MET A 109 -2.58 10.83 3.13
N ILE A 110 -2.58 9.75 2.34
CA ILE A 110 -3.25 8.52 2.70
C ILE A 110 -2.28 7.62 3.47
N THR A 111 -2.70 7.16 4.64
CA THR A 111 -1.93 6.25 5.50
C THR A 111 -2.72 4.97 5.71
N SER A 112 -2.12 3.82 5.43
CA SER A 112 -2.63 2.52 5.87
C SER A 112 -1.74 1.94 6.95
N LYS A 113 -2.35 1.64 8.10
CA LYS A 113 -1.73 1.01 9.26
C LYS A 113 -2.32 -0.38 9.43
N ALA A 114 -1.50 -1.41 9.29
CA ALA A 114 -1.92 -2.81 9.43
C ALA A 114 -1.23 -3.51 10.59
N LYS A 115 -1.99 -4.38 11.27
CA LYS A 115 -1.51 -5.20 12.39
C LYS A 115 -1.93 -6.66 12.20
N ILE A 116 -0.96 -7.56 12.31
CA ILE A 116 -1.16 -9.02 12.39
C ILE A 116 -0.42 -9.52 13.61
N SER A 117 -1.15 -10.07 14.58
CA SER A 117 -0.61 -10.47 15.88
C SER A 117 0.18 -9.30 16.52
N ASP A 118 1.48 -9.48 16.77
CA ASP A 118 2.35 -8.50 17.42
C ASP A 118 3.12 -7.64 16.42
N THR A 119 2.93 -7.86 15.12
CA THR A 119 3.63 -7.12 14.06
C THR A 119 2.74 -6.05 13.46
N GLU A 120 3.25 -4.83 13.43
CA GLU A 120 2.55 -3.65 12.91
C GLU A 120 3.38 -2.99 11.82
N ARG A 121 2.75 -2.68 10.70
CA ARG A 121 3.35 -1.99 9.57
C ARG A 121 2.47 -0.86 9.09
N LYS A 122 3.13 0.17 8.57
CA LYS A 122 2.47 1.38 8.07
C LYS A 122 3.03 1.71 6.69
N VAL A 123 2.14 1.96 5.74
CA VAL A 123 2.46 2.45 4.39
C VAL A 123 1.72 3.76 4.18
N ARG A 124 2.32 4.67 3.42
CA ARG A 124 1.77 6.00 3.15
C ARG A 124 1.97 6.39 1.70
N LEU A 125 1.07 7.19 1.16
CA LEU A 125 1.21 7.84 -0.14
C LEU A 125 0.73 9.29 -0.01
N LEU A 126 1.36 10.19 -0.77
CA LEU A 126 0.85 11.52 -1.03
C LEU A 126 0.16 11.50 -2.38
N ILE A 127 -1.12 11.85 -2.39
CA ILE A 127 -1.94 11.87 -3.60
C ILE A 127 -2.48 13.28 -3.84
N SER A 128 -2.60 13.67 -5.11
CA SER A 128 -3.18 14.97 -5.44
C SER A 128 -4.67 14.96 -5.16
N THR A 129 -5.17 16.06 -4.58
CA THR A 129 -6.60 16.27 -4.34
C THR A 129 -7.32 16.83 -5.56
N PHE A 130 -6.60 17.22 -6.60
CA PHE A 130 -7.22 17.63 -7.85
C PHE A 130 -8.00 16.45 -8.46
N PRO A 131 -9.12 16.74 -9.14
CA PRO A 131 -9.80 15.70 -9.89
C PRO A 131 -8.86 15.13 -10.95
N GLU A 132 -9.22 13.95 -11.45
CA GLU A 132 -8.52 13.38 -12.59
C GLU A 132 -8.45 14.43 -13.70
N ALA A 133 -7.28 14.56 -14.33
CA ALA A 133 -7.10 15.54 -15.38
C ALA A 133 -8.21 15.34 -16.40
N PHE A 134 -9.09 16.34 -16.54
CA PHE A 134 -10.19 16.28 -17.47
C PHE A 134 -9.62 15.99 -18.85
N SER A 135 -9.79 14.75 -19.32
CA SER A 135 -9.39 14.36 -20.66
C SER A 135 -10.49 14.79 -21.61
N PHE A 136 -10.68 16.11 -21.74
CA PHE A 136 -11.63 16.63 -22.69
C PHE A 136 -11.12 16.35 -24.10
N SER A 137 -11.98 15.75 -24.93
CA SER A 137 -11.77 15.67 -26.37
C SER A 137 -11.71 17.06 -27.01
N PHE A 138 -12.30 18.06 -26.35
CA PHE A 138 -12.22 19.46 -26.74
C PHE A 138 -12.18 20.40 -25.52
N TYR A 139 -11.21 21.32 -25.50
CA TYR A 139 -11.13 22.42 -24.54
C TYR A 139 -11.07 23.76 -25.29
N GLY A 140 -11.99 24.67 -24.98
CA GLY A 140 -12.01 26.01 -25.56
C GLY A 140 -12.28 27.10 -24.53
N ASN A 141 -11.48 28.17 -24.56
CA ASN A 141 -11.70 29.36 -23.76
C ASN A 141 -12.28 30.49 -24.64
N ASN A 142 -13.43 31.04 -24.25
CA ASN A 142 -14.16 32.04 -25.04
C ASN A 142 -13.68 33.46 -24.75
N ILE A 143 -12.62 33.90 -25.41
CA ILE A 143 -12.04 35.23 -25.18
C ILE A 143 -12.93 36.36 -25.75
N ASN A 144 -13.73 36.07 -26.78
CA ASN A 144 -14.52 37.07 -27.53
C ASN A 144 -16.04 36.93 -27.36
N ASN A 145 -16.50 36.26 -26.30
CA ASN A 145 -17.92 36.05 -26.00
C ASN A 145 -18.75 35.48 -27.19
N GLN A 146 -18.17 34.56 -27.96
CA GLN A 146 -18.85 33.87 -29.05
C GLN A 146 -19.58 32.61 -28.57
N VAL A 147 -20.59 32.17 -29.31
CA VAL A 147 -21.22 30.87 -29.10
C VAL A 147 -20.37 29.83 -29.81
N PHE A 148 -19.95 28.77 -29.12
CA PHE A 148 -19.27 27.66 -29.77
C PHE A 148 -20.26 26.94 -30.69
N ALA A 149 -19.91 26.90 -31.97
CA ALA A 149 -20.67 26.24 -33.02
C ALA A 149 -19.72 25.35 -33.81
N GLU A 150 -19.84 24.05 -33.61
CA GLU A 150 -19.16 23.03 -34.39
C GLU A 150 -19.72 23.07 -35.83
N GLN A 151 -18.83 22.99 -36.84
CA GLN A 151 -19.20 23.08 -38.26
C GLN A 151 -18.87 21.76 -38.96
N GLY A 152 -19.75 20.77 -38.82
CA GLY A 152 -19.85 19.64 -39.76
C GLY A 152 -19.33 18.29 -39.26
N SER A 153 -19.05 18.13 -37.98
CA SER A 153 -18.66 16.86 -37.35
C SER A 153 -19.18 16.75 -35.91
N SER A 154 -18.66 15.81 -35.14
CA SER A 154 -19.04 15.65 -33.74
C SER A 154 -17.82 15.48 -32.85
N ILE A 155 -17.88 16.02 -31.64
CA ILE A 155 -16.85 15.82 -30.63
C ILE A 155 -17.22 14.55 -29.87
N SER A 156 -16.46 13.46 -30.04
CA SER A 156 -16.67 12.23 -29.30
C SER A 156 -15.88 12.26 -27.98
N GLY A 157 -16.58 12.21 -26.85
CA GLY A 157 -16.03 12.35 -25.50
C GLY A 157 -16.26 13.73 -24.88
N ASP A 158 -15.94 13.87 -23.59
CA ASP A 158 -16.24 15.07 -22.80
C ASP A 158 -15.64 16.33 -23.42
N MET A 159 -16.33 17.45 -23.30
CA MET A 159 -15.85 18.73 -23.80
C MET A 159 -16.07 19.86 -22.79
N PHE A 160 -15.19 20.85 -22.81
CA PHE A 160 -15.34 22.09 -22.06
C PHE A 160 -15.28 23.31 -22.99
N PHE A 161 -16.25 24.22 -22.84
CA PHE A 161 -16.21 25.55 -23.43
C PHE A 161 -16.55 26.63 -22.40
N ASN A 162 -15.67 27.61 -22.21
CA ASN A 162 -15.92 28.73 -21.28
C ASN A 162 -16.90 29.76 -21.86
N GLY A 163 -18.15 29.38 -22.12
CA GLY A 163 -19.17 30.23 -22.71
C GLY A 163 -20.36 29.41 -23.21
N SER A 164 -21.27 30.02 -23.97
CA SER A 164 -22.42 29.31 -24.52
C SER A 164 -22.03 28.36 -25.66
N VAL A 165 -22.68 27.19 -25.70
CA VAL A 165 -22.53 26.17 -26.75
C VAL A 165 -23.84 26.10 -27.54
N GLN A 166 -23.75 25.96 -28.86
CA GLN A 166 -24.92 25.74 -29.70
C GLN A 166 -25.51 24.34 -29.43
N GLU A 167 -26.84 24.21 -29.44
CA GLU A 167 -27.55 22.95 -29.12
C GLU A 167 -27.05 21.71 -29.89
N ASN A 168 -26.66 21.89 -31.16
CA ASN A 168 -26.19 20.81 -32.03
C ASN A 168 -24.67 20.61 -31.99
N SER A 169 -23.96 21.29 -31.10
CA SER A 169 -22.49 21.27 -30.99
C SER A 169 -22.00 20.69 -29.67
N ILE A 170 -22.87 19.95 -28.99
CA ILE A 170 -22.58 19.23 -27.74
C ILE A 170 -21.74 17.98 -28.01
N ALA A 171 -21.03 17.52 -26.97
CA ALA A 171 -20.33 16.25 -26.97
C ALA A 171 -21.26 15.08 -27.32
N ILE A 172 -20.77 14.18 -28.16
CA ILE A 172 -21.35 12.88 -28.45
C ILE A 172 -20.64 11.84 -27.58
N ASP A 173 -21.40 10.97 -26.92
CA ASP A 173 -20.86 9.96 -26.00
C ASP A 173 -19.98 10.57 -24.88
N GLY A 174 -20.32 11.78 -24.43
CA GLY A 174 -19.64 12.50 -23.36
C GLY A 174 -20.50 13.65 -22.81
N THR A 175 -19.97 14.34 -21.81
CA THR A 175 -20.64 15.49 -21.15
C THR A 175 -20.10 16.81 -21.69
N THR A 176 -21.00 17.75 -21.96
CA THR A 176 -20.63 19.13 -22.31
C THR A 176 -20.61 19.99 -21.06
N TYR A 177 -19.44 20.46 -20.68
CA TYR A 177 -19.25 21.36 -19.55
C TYR A 177 -19.10 22.81 -20.03
N ASN A 178 -19.76 23.74 -19.35
CA ASN A 178 -19.64 25.16 -19.62
C ASN A 178 -19.27 25.97 -18.37
N GLY A 179 -18.58 27.10 -18.57
CA GLY A 179 -18.14 27.98 -17.48
C GLY A 179 -19.13 29.10 -17.14
N SER A 180 -20.00 29.46 -18.07
CA SER A 180 -20.98 30.57 -17.92
C SER A 180 -22.10 30.53 -18.96
N GLY A 181 -22.23 29.41 -19.69
CA GLY A 181 -23.02 29.32 -20.92
C GLY A 181 -24.39 28.67 -20.77
N SER A 182 -25.14 28.65 -21.88
CA SER A 182 -26.33 27.80 -22.04
C SER A 182 -25.96 26.52 -22.78
N VAL A 183 -26.75 25.45 -22.57
CA VAL A 183 -26.56 24.10 -23.14
C VAL A 183 -25.29 23.42 -22.62
N GLY A 184 -25.45 22.54 -21.62
CA GLY A 184 -24.35 21.84 -20.93
C GLY A 184 -24.43 21.98 -19.41
N GLU A 185 -23.60 21.23 -18.69
CA GLU A 185 -23.47 21.31 -17.23
C GLU A 185 -22.57 22.48 -16.84
N LEU A 186 -23.08 23.38 -15.98
CA LEU A 186 -22.33 24.53 -15.48
C LEU A 186 -21.33 24.07 -14.41
N LEU A 187 -20.05 24.36 -14.60
CA LEU A 187 -19.04 24.14 -13.57
C LEU A 187 -19.04 25.31 -12.58
N GLU A 188 -19.67 25.11 -11.42
CA GLU A 188 -19.79 26.14 -10.37
C GLU A 188 -18.44 26.53 -9.71
N TYR A 189 -17.38 25.77 -9.96
CA TYR A 189 -16.02 26.07 -9.51
C TYR A 189 -15.04 26.02 -10.69
N LEU A 190 -14.44 27.17 -11.02
CA LEU A 190 -13.30 27.23 -11.93
C LEU A 190 -12.14 26.42 -11.32
N GLN A 191 -11.90 25.23 -11.88
CA GLN A 191 -10.67 24.49 -11.63
C GLN A 191 -9.49 25.41 -12.00
N PRO A 192 -8.53 25.65 -11.08
CA PRO A 192 -7.40 26.52 -11.35
C PRO A 192 -6.44 25.83 -12.32
N PHE A 193 -6.71 25.94 -13.62
CA PHE A 193 -5.67 25.92 -14.65
C PHE A 193 -5.37 27.36 -15.06
N GLN A 194 -5.01 28.17 -14.07
CA GLN A 194 -4.31 29.44 -14.33
C GLN A 194 -2.83 29.08 -14.30
N ASN A 195 -2.22 29.00 -15.48
CA ASN A 195 -0.76 29.02 -15.62
C ASN A 195 -0.19 30.36 -15.13
#